data_AF-A0A3P7RHM6-F1
#
_entry.id   AF-A0A3P7RHM6-F1
#
_cell.length_a   1.000
_cell.length_b   1.000
_cell.length_c   1.000
_cell.angle_alpha   90.00
_cell.angle_beta   90.00
_cell.angle_gamma   90.00
#
_symmetry.space_group_name_H-M   'P 1'
#
loop_
_entity.id
_entity.type
_entity.pdbx_description
1 polymer ?
#
loop_
_entity_poly.entity_id
_entity_poly.type
_entity_poly.pdbx_seq_one_letter_code
_entity_poly.pdbx_strand_id
1 'polypeptide(L)' 'MDLDHERTSFLLYQMLCGVKHLHMSGIIHRDLKPSNIAVRNDCTLKILDFGLARTANENFMMTPYVVTR' A
#
# COMPACT_ATOMS: atom_id res chain seq x y z
N MET A 1 2.56 17.06 -14.03
CA MET A 1 1.99 15.88 -14.70
C MET A 1 0.50 15.95 -14.47
N ASP A 2 -0.27 16.30 -15.49
CA ASP A 2 -1.72 16.31 -15.34
C ASP A 2 -2.23 14.87 -15.21
N LEU A 3 -2.99 14.63 -14.15
CA LEU A 3 -3.64 13.36 -13.85
C LEU A 3 -5.03 13.37 -14.47
N ASP A 4 -5.10 13.03 -15.76
CA ASP A 4 -6.38 12.76 -16.40
C ASP A 4 -7.00 11.45 -15.88
N HIS A 5 -8.24 11.19 -16.29
CA HIS A 5 -8.96 9.99 -15.86
C HIS A 5 -8.25 8.70 -16.32
N GLU A 6 -7.65 8.70 -17.51
CA GLU A 6 -6.98 7.52 -18.06
C GLU A 6 -5.73 7.14 -17.23
N ARG A 7 -4.87 8.12 -16.95
CA ARG A 7 -3.68 7.95 -16.10
C ARG A 7 -4.06 7.56 -14.69
N THR A 8 -5.11 8.18 -14.14
CA THR A 8 -5.59 7.85 -12.79
C THR A 8 -6.06 6.40 -12.72
N SER A 9 -6.86 5.95 -13.70
CA SER A 9 -7.29 4.54 -13.80
C SER A 9 -6.11 3.59 -13.95
N PHE A 10 -5.11 3.94 -14.76
CA PHE A 10 -3.92 3.11 -14.98
C PHE A 10 -3.05 2.99 -13.71
N LEU A 11 -2.87 4.08 -12.97
CA LEU A 11 -2.15 4.07 -11.69
C LEU A 11 -2.93 3.30 -10.62
N LEU A 12 -4.26 3.46 -10.56
CA LEU A 12 -5.12 2.70 -9.64
C LEU A 12 -5.01 1.19 -9.91
N TYR A 13 -5.04 0.78 -11.18
CA TYR A 13 -4.84 -0.61 -11.58
C TYR A 13 -3.51 -1.17 -11.06
N GLN A 14 -2.40 -0.45 -11.30
CA GLN A 14 -1.08 -0.87 -10.82
C GLN A 14 -1.01 -0.96 -9.29
N MET A 15 -1.61 0.00 -8.57
CA MET A 15 -1.69 -0.03 -7.11
C MET A 15 -2.43 -1.28 -6.64
N LEU A 16 -3.57 -1.61 -7.24
CA LEU A 16 -4.34 -2.82 -6.91
C LEU A 16 -3.57 -4.10 -7.22
N CYS A 17 -2.82 -4.16 -8.33
CA CYS A 17 -1.91 -5.27 -8.63
C CYS A 17 -0.82 -5.43 -7.55
N GLY A 18 -0.21 -4.32 -7.12
CA GLY A 18 0.78 -4.33 -6.04
C GLY A 18 0.19 -4.81 -4.72
N VAL A 19 -0.99 -4.31 -4.34
CA VAL A 19 -1.70 -4.75 -3.12
C VAL A 19 -2.07 -6.23 -3.19
N LYS A 20 -2.57 -6.71 -4.33
CA LYS A 20 -2.84 -8.14 -4.55
C LYS A 20 -1.58 -8.98 -4.33
N HIS A 21 -0.43 -8.53 -4.86
CA HIS A 21 0.84 -9.22 -4.66
C HIS A 21 1.23 -9.28 -3.18
N LEU A 22 1.15 -8.15 -2.45
CA LEU A 22 1.43 -8.12 -1.01
C LEU A 22 0.53 -9.11 -0.25
N HIS A 23 -0.77 -9.10 -0.53
CA HIS A 23 -1.72 -9.98 0.13
C HIS A 23 -1.46 -11.46 -0.19
N MET A 24 -1.07 -11.79 -1.43
CA MET A 24 -0.67 -13.15 -1.81
C MET A 24 0.59 -13.61 -1.07
N SER A 25 1.49 -12.69 -0.72
CA SER A 25 2.65 -12.95 0.13
C SER A 25 2.33 -12.91 1.63
N GLY A 26 1.05 -12.77 2.01
CA GLY A 26 0.63 -12.68 3.40
C GLY A 26 1.04 -11.37 4.08
N ILE A 27 1.32 -10.30 3.34
CA ILE A 27 1.72 -8.99 3.88
C ILE A 27 0.54 -8.02 3.78
N ILE A 28 0.20 -7.38 4.88
CA ILE A 28 -0.79 -6.29 4.95
C ILE A 28 -0.03 -4.97 5.12
N HIS A 29 -0.16 -4.04 4.18
CA HIS A 29 0.60 -2.77 4.19
C HIS A 29 0.18 -1.81 5.34
N ARG A 30 -1.12 -1.70 5.60
CA ARG A 30 -1.77 -0.85 6.62
C ARG A 30 -1.60 0.67 6.53
N ASP A 31 -0.71 1.19 5.69
CA ASP A 31 -0.51 2.64 5.52
C ASP A 31 -0.47 3.07 4.04
N LEU A 32 -1.47 2.67 3.26
CA LEU A 32 -1.60 3.09 1.87
C LEU A 32 -2.18 4.50 1.80
N LYS A 33 -1.36 5.43 1.29
CA LYS A 33 -1.70 6.84 1.09
C LYS A 33 -0.80 7.43 0.00
N PRO A 34 -1.17 8.56 -0.64
CA PRO A 34 -0.38 9.12 -1.74
C PRO A 34 1.09 9.37 -1.42
N SER A 35 1.44 9.75 -0.19
CA SER A 35 2.84 9.96 0.21
C SER A 35 3.70 8.69 0.18
N ASN A 36 3.07 7.51 0.23
CA ASN A 36 3.72 6.19 0.20
C ASN A 36 3.64 5.54 -1.19
N ILE A 37 3.23 6.30 -2.21
CA ILE A 37 3.14 5.84 -3.60
C ILE A 37 4.10 6.67 -4.45
N ALA A 38 5.14 6.03 -4.95
CA ALA A 38 6.05 6.68 -5.91
C ALA A 38 5.57 6.40 -7.34
N VAL A 39 5.47 7.48 -8.13
CA VAL A 39 5.11 7.42 -9.55
C VAL A 39 6.24 8.03 -10.37
N ARG A 40 6.71 7.30 -11.37
CA ARG A 40 7.70 7.80 -12.35
C ARG A 40 6.99 8.43 -13.56
N ASN A 41 7.76 9.18 -14.36
CA ASN A 41 7.26 9.85 -15.57
C ASN A 41 6.70 8.87 -16.63
N ASP A 42 7.12 7.61 -16.59
CA ASP A 42 6.62 6.51 -17.43
C ASP A 42 5.35 5.84 -16.86
N CYS A 43 4.68 6.49 -15.90
CA CYS A 43 3.54 5.97 -15.16
C CYS A 43 3.82 4.67 -14.39
N THR A 44 5.08 4.30 -14.14
CA THR A 44 5.38 3.16 -13.26
C THR A 44 5.10 3.52 -11.81
N LEU A 45 4.26 2.72 -11.14
CA LEU A 45 3.93 2.88 -9.73
C LEU A 45 4.73 1.91 -8.85
N LYS A 46 5.25 2.40 -7.71
CA LYS A 46 5.83 1.57 -6.64
C LYS A 46 5.22 1.92 -5.28
N ILE A 47 4.90 0.89 -4.51
CA ILE A 47 4.45 1.00 -3.12
C ILE A 47 5.69 1.13 -2.22
N LEU A 48 5.69 2.11 -1.33
CA LEU A 48 6.78 2.43 -0.41
C LEU A 48 6.31 2.34 1.06
N ASP A 49 7.29 2.39 1.96
CA ASP A 49 7.10 2.47 3.43
C ASP A 49 6.31 1.30 4.05
N PHE A 50 7.04 0.23 4.34
CA PHE A 50 6.54 -0.97 5.01
C PHE A 50 6.67 -0.90 6.54
N GLY A 51 6.95 0.27 7.14
CA GLY A 51 7.17 0.37 8.60
C GLY A 51 5.98 -0.09 9.44
N LEU A 52 4.77 0.06 8.89
CA LEU A 52 3.52 -0.44 9.50
C LEU A 52 3.04 -1.77 8.93
N ALA A 53 3.76 -2.38 7.99
CA ALA A 53 3.33 -3.64 7.38
C ALA A 53 3.39 -4.81 8.36
N ARG A 54 2.51 -5.82 8.20
CA ARG A 54 2.41 -7.00 9.07
C ARG A 54 2.13 -8.26 8.29
N THR A 55 2.56 -9.40 8.82
CA THR A 55 2.21 -10.71 8.27
C THR A 55 0.80 -11.09 8.70
N ALA A 56 -0.06 -11.52 7.77
CA ALA A 56 -1.44 -11.90 8.03
C ALA A 56 -1.58 -13.13 8.94
N ASN A 57 -0.53 -13.96 9.04
CA ASN A 57 -0.48 -15.16 9.89
C ASN A 57 0.10 -14.89 11.29
N GLU A 58 0.52 -13.66 11.58
CA GLU A 58 0.76 -13.28 12.97
C GLU A 58 -0.64 -13.25 13.63
N ASN A 59 -0.94 -14.26 14.44
CA ASN A 59 -2.07 -14.27 15.37
C ASN A 59 -1.89 -13.08 16.33
N PHE A 60 -2.18 -11.88 15.86
CA PHE A 60 -2.29 -10.71 16.69
C PHE A 60 -3.54 -10.92 17.53
N MET A 61 -3.33 -11.47 18.72
CA MET A 61 -4.07 -11.04 19.89
C MET A 61 -4.01 -9.50 19.87
N MET A 62 -5.03 -8.88 19.25
CA MET A 62 -5.21 -7.44 19.29
C MET A 62 -5.48 -7.11 20.75
N THR A 63 -4.42 -6.83 21.50
CA THR A 63 -4.59 -6.35 22.87
C THR A 63 -5.34 -5.02 22.77
N PRO A 64 -6.46 -4.85 23.48
CA PRO A 64 -7.32 -3.66 23.35
C PRO A 64 -6.69 -2.37 23.88
N TYR A 65 -5.39 -2.37 24.20
CA TYR A 65 -4.72 -1.30 24.91
C TYR A 65 -3.82 -0.49 23.97
N VAL A 66 -4.21 0.76 23.76
CA VAL A 66 -3.40 1.78 23.07
C VAL A 66 -2.73 2.64 24.14
N VAL A 67 -1.39 2.69 24.13
CA VAL A 67 -0.60 3.63 24.95
C VAL A 67 -0.25 4.83 24.09
N THR A 68 -0.58 6.03 24.57
CA THR A 68 -0.03 7.29 24.07
C THR A 68 1.07 7.78 25.01
N ARG A 69 2.20 8.23 24.46
CA ARG A 69 3.14 9.14 25.13
C ARG A 69 2.98 10.53 24.55
#